data_AF-A0A1V6EMI9-F1
#
_entry.id   AF-A0A1V6EMI9-F1
#
_cell.length_a   1.000
_cell.length_b   1.000
_cell.length_c   1.000
_cell.angle_alpha   90.00
_cell.angle_beta   90.00
_cell.angle_gamma   90.00
#
_symmetry.space_group_name_H-M   'P 1'
#
loop_
_entity.id
_entity.type
_entity.pdbx_description
1 polymer ?
#
loop_
_entity_poly.entity_id
_entity_poly.type
_entity_poly.pdbx_seq_one_letter_code
_entity_poly.pdbx_strand_id
1 'polypeptide(L)'
;MYDNTGGILVFALKAPPRFKTTENVVVRNNRITDNNTPPFVNASGLVLTIPPGTGVMVLASQNVEVYNNTITKHKTTGVLLISAYAANEEDNSGIKDSQGKVYDNFGKGNYVHNNTIKDFGYAPGGAFAKPGSEGGLKDFTDAFMAGYKNFPAVMWDGVMDPNPAVSAGVDVSTGYPLGGNYTGNYKVCSTANGVTPPVTSVGVSYQNLDLNLFGLMTQTSSFAFPNPPRLEKSGANACTITLPPVTGYPS
;
A
#
# COMPACT_ATOMS: atom_id res chain seq x y z
N MET A 1 16.52 -7.67 10.32
CA MET A 1 15.31 -7.44 11.15
C MET A 1 14.40 -8.65 11.04
N TYR A 2 14.01 -9.24 12.16
CA TYR A 2 13.18 -10.45 12.24
C TYR A 2 12.41 -10.53 13.57
N ASP A 3 11.39 -11.38 13.63
CA ASP A 3 10.53 -11.66 14.81
C ASP A 3 9.72 -10.45 15.35
N ASN A 4 9.40 -9.49 14.49
CA ASN A 4 8.51 -8.36 14.83
C ASN A 4 7.11 -8.54 14.21
N THR A 5 6.18 -7.64 14.54
CA THR A 5 4.84 -7.64 13.94
C THR A 5 4.89 -7.24 12.47
N GLY A 6 5.64 -6.18 12.17
CA GLY A 6 6.04 -5.79 10.82
C GLY A 6 7.54 -5.50 10.83
N GLY A 7 8.15 -5.44 9.65
CA GLY A 7 9.56 -5.11 9.52
C GLY A 7 9.79 -3.60 9.63
N ILE A 8 10.24 -2.98 8.54
CA ILE A 8 10.62 -1.55 8.55
C ILE A 8 9.38 -0.69 8.31
N LEU A 9 9.21 0.36 9.12
CA LEU A 9 8.14 1.34 8.97
C LEU A 9 8.72 2.71 8.62
N VAL A 10 8.24 3.31 7.54
CA VAL A 10 8.56 4.67 7.11
C VAL A 10 7.29 5.49 7.23
N PHE A 11 7.22 6.37 8.23
CA PHE A 11 6.00 7.13 8.54
C PHE A 11 6.31 8.37 9.38
N ALA A 12 5.38 9.33 9.34
CA ALA A 12 5.26 10.40 10.33
C ALA A 12 4.01 10.15 11.16
N LEU A 13 4.02 10.54 12.44
CA LEU A 13 2.84 10.47 13.27
C LEU A 13 1.97 11.71 13.06
N LYS A 14 0.66 11.50 12.94
CA LYS A 14 -0.31 12.58 12.82
C LYS A 14 -0.43 13.45 14.08
N ALA A 15 -0.23 12.88 15.28
CA ALA A 15 -0.44 13.59 16.55
C ALA A 15 0.69 14.58 16.96
N PRO A 16 1.99 14.23 16.87
CA PRO A 16 3.07 15.13 17.31
C PRO A 16 3.18 16.40 16.45
N PRO A 17 3.44 17.58 17.04
CA PRO A 17 3.49 18.84 16.31
C PRO A 17 4.76 19.02 15.45
N ARG A 18 5.80 18.20 15.65
CA ARG A 18 7.13 18.44 15.07
C ARG A 18 7.41 17.73 13.75
N PHE A 19 6.81 16.56 13.50
CA PHE A 19 7.11 15.74 12.33
C PHE A 19 5.80 15.39 11.63
N LYS A 20 5.46 16.14 10.58
CA LYS A 20 4.20 16.01 9.81
C LYS A 20 4.42 15.54 8.37
N THR A 21 5.67 15.35 7.98
CA THR A 21 6.07 14.92 6.65
C THR A 21 7.21 13.94 6.80
N THR A 22 7.15 12.85 6.06
CA THR A 22 8.27 11.92 5.89
C THR A 22 8.64 11.97 4.42
N GLU A 23 9.82 12.49 4.13
CA GLU A 23 10.29 12.65 2.76
C GLU A 23 11.76 12.27 2.61
N ASN A 24 12.15 11.85 1.40
CA ASN A 24 13.53 11.57 1.01
C ASN A 24 14.18 10.47 1.88
N VAL A 25 13.50 9.33 1.99
CA VAL A 25 13.94 8.20 2.83
C VAL A 25 14.46 7.06 1.95
N VAL A 26 15.58 6.47 2.35
CA VAL A 26 16.16 5.31 1.65
C VAL A 26 16.18 4.09 2.58
N VAL A 27 15.52 3.01 2.14
CA VAL A 27 15.55 1.70 2.79
C VAL A 27 16.30 0.74 1.88
N ARG A 28 17.57 0.46 2.21
CA ARG A 28 18.43 -0.34 1.33
C ARG A 28 19.34 -1.34 2.02
N ASN A 29 19.69 -2.40 1.30
CA ASN A 29 20.67 -3.41 1.72
C ASN A 29 20.33 -4.09 3.05
N ASN A 30 19.04 -4.21 3.36
CA ASN A 30 18.58 -4.88 4.58
C ASN A 30 18.25 -6.34 4.33
N ARG A 31 18.37 -7.15 5.38
CA ARG A 31 17.76 -8.48 5.47
C ARG A 31 16.55 -8.41 6.39
N ILE A 32 15.35 -8.49 5.81
CA ILE A 32 14.06 -8.29 6.47
C ILE A 32 13.29 -9.60 6.35
N THR A 33 13.24 -10.37 7.42
CA THR A 33 12.71 -11.74 7.35
C THR A 33 11.80 -12.06 8.52
N ASP A 34 10.75 -12.83 8.29
CA ASP A 34 9.96 -13.44 9.38
C ASP A 34 9.39 -12.45 10.40
N ASN A 35 8.87 -11.31 9.94
CA ASN A 35 8.23 -10.34 10.83
C ASN A 35 6.72 -10.64 10.87
N ASN A 36 6.37 -11.69 11.60
CA ASN A 36 5.05 -12.33 11.60
C ASN A 36 4.39 -12.42 12.98
N THR A 37 4.96 -11.76 14.00
CA THR A 37 4.45 -11.85 15.36
C THR A 37 3.16 -11.04 15.52
N PRO A 38 2.25 -11.42 16.44
CA PRO A 38 1.10 -10.59 16.76
C PRO A 38 1.54 -9.20 17.25
N PRO A 39 0.73 -8.15 17.08
CA PRO A 39 0.95 -6.88 17.76
C PRO A 39 1.04 -7.08 19.27
N PHE A 40 1.74 -6.18 19.96
CA PHE A 40 1.81 -6.23 21.42
C PHE A 40 0.40 -6.11 22.02
N VAL A 41 0.10 -6.87 23.07
CA VAL A 41 -1.27 -6.96 23.66
C VAL A 41 -1.78 -5.59 24.14
N ASN A 42 -0.87 -4.69 24.54
CA ASN A 42 -1.18 -3.34 25.01
C ASN A 42 -0.79 -2.25 23.98
N ALA A 43 -0.52 -2.63 22.72
CA ALA A 43 -0.26 -1.65 21.68
C ALA A 43 -1.52 -0.82 21.41
N SER A 44 -1.33 0.44 21.06
CA SER A 44 -2.41 1.36 20.70
C SER A 44 -1.96 2.29 19.57
N GLY A 45 -2.93 2.95 18.92
CA GLY A 45 -2.68 3.86 17.82
C GLY A 45 -2.25 3.17 16.53
N LEU A 46 -1.51 3.89 15.69
CA LEU A 46 -1.13 3.47 14.32
C LEU A 46 -0.41 2.12 14.27
N VAL A 47 0.28 1.71 15.33
CA VAL A 47 1.00 0.42 15.37
C VAL A 47 0.04 -0.78 15.22
N LEU A 48 -1.23 -0.63 15.58
CA LEU A 48 -2.25 -1.67 15.39
C LEU A 48 -2.78 -1.77 13.95
N THR A 49 -2.61 -0.72 13.14
CA THR A 49 -3.11 -0.68 11.75
C THR A 49 -2.15 -1.37 10.79
N ILE A 50 -0.92 -1.64 11.25
CA ILE A 50 0.09 -2.42 10.52
C ILE A 50 -0.39 -3.87 10.43
N PRO A 51 -0.62 -4.40 9.22
CA PRO A 51 -0.91 -5.82 9.07
C PRO A 51 0.31 -6.64 9.51
N PRO A 52 0.16 -7.57 10.48
CA PRO A 52 1.22 -8.48 10.84
C PRO A 52 1.71 -9.24 9.61
N GLY A 53 3.03 -9.45 9.47
CA GLY A 53 3.57 -10.06 8.24
C GLY A 53 3.80 -9.08 7.10
N THR A 54 3.91 -7.77 7.38
CA THR A 54 4.35 -6.77 6.40
C THR A 54 5.87 -6.58 6.51
N GLY A 55 6.60 -6.74 5.40
CA GLY A 55 8.05 -6.60 5.40
C GLY A 55 8.52 -5.14 5.52
N VAL A 56 8.06 -4.28 4.64
CA VAL A 56 8.28 -2.83 4.71
C VAL A 56 6.94 -2.13 4.55
N MET A 57 6.63 -1.17 5.40
CA MET A 57 5.46 -0.31 5.26
C MET A 57 5.90 1.14 5.07
N VAL A 58 5.37 1.79 4.04
CA VAL A 58 5.57 3.21 3.74
C VAL A 58 4.21 3.88 3.85
N LEU A 59 4.00 4.61 4.95
CA LEU A 59 2.74 5.30 5.25
C LEU A 59 2.87 6.78 4.91
N ALA A 60 1.99 7.28 4.03
CA ALA A 60 1.82 8.70 3.71
C ALA A 60 3.15 9.48 3.57
N SER A 61 4.13 8.84 2.92
CA SER A 61 5.49 9.34 2.80
C SER A 61 5.84 9.66 1.35
N GLN A 62 6.80 10.56 1.17
CA GLN A 62 7.20 11.11 -0.13
C GLN A 62 8.64 10.72 -0.49
N ASN A 63 8.92 10.48 -1.76
CA ASN A 63 10.29 10.23 -2.24
C ASN A 63 11.00 9.11 -1.46
N VAL A 64 10.29 8.01 -1.18
CA VAL A 64 10.85 6.85 -0.48
C VAL A 64 11.40 5.85 -1.49
N GLU A 65 12.66 5.47 -1.35
CA GLU A 65 13.32 4.48 -2.21
C GLU A 65 13.62 3.21 -1.41
N VAL A 66 13.04 2.08 -1.82
CA VAL A 66 13.20 0.77 -1.20
C VAL A 66 13.92 -0.15 -2.18
N TYR A 67 15.21 -0.41 -1.96
CA TYR A 67 16.00 -1.18 -2.93
C TYR A 67 17.11 -2.07 -2.38
N ASN A 68 17.50 -3.09 -3.15
CA ASN A 68 18.53 -4.06 -2.78
C ASN A 68 18.31 -4.73 -1.42
N ASN A 69 17.05 -4.82 -0.96
CA ASN A 69 16.72 -5.54 0.26
C ASN A 69 16.42 -7.01 -0.06
N THR A 70 16.72 -7.88 0.88
CA THR A 70 16.21 -9.26 0.88
C THR A 70 15.03 -9.34 1.85
N ILE A 71 13.82 -9.51 1.29
CA ILE A 71 12.55 -9.49 2.01
C ILE A 71 11.92 -10.88 1.91
N THR A 72 11.89 -11.63 3.01
CA THR A 72 11.50 -13.05 2.95
C THR A 72 10.58 -13.49 4.08
N LYS A 73 9.72 -14.48 3.83
CA LYS A 73 8.90 -15.15 4.87
C LYS A 73 7.95 -14.20 5.59
N HIS A 74 7.17 -13.43 4.82
CA HIS A 74 6.24 -12.43 5.37
C HIS A 74 4.81 -12.83 5.08
N LYS A 75 4.00 -13.03 6.12
CA LYS A 75 2.63 -13.55 6.02
C LYS A 75 1.71 -12.73 5.11
N THR A 76 1.86 -11.40 5.07
CA THR A 76 0.96 -10.47 4.34
C THR A 76 1.55 -9.95 3.04
N THR A 77 2.64 -9.20 3.07
CA THR A 77 3.25 -8.64 1.85
C THR A 77 4.71 -8.30 2.07
N GLY A 78 5.49 -8.22 0.99
CA GLY A 78 6.88 -7.78 1.05
C GLY A 78 6.97 -6.28 1.35
N VAL A 79 6.26 -5.45 0.58
CA VAL A 79 6.25 -4.00 0.72
C VAL A 79 4.82 -3.46 0.59
N LEU A 80 4.38 -2.67 1.56
CA LEU A 80 3.09 -2.00 1.58
C LEU A 80 3.30 -0.49 1.46
N LEU A 81 2.78 0.12 0.41
CA LEU A 81 2.67 1.56 0.23
C LEU A 81 1.23 1.94 0.54
N ILE A 82 1.00 2.81 1.53
CA ILE A 82 -0.36 3.07 2.03
C ILE A 82 -0.52 4.54 2.43
N SER A 83 -1.69 5.10 2.18
CA SER A 83 -2.11 6.44 2.58
C SER A 83 -2.62 6.43 4.01
N ALA A 84 -2.71 7.62 4.61
CA ALA A 84 -3.32 7.79 5.93
C ALA A 84 -4.82 7.41 5.93
N TYR A 85 -5.51 7.60 4.79
CA TYR A 85 -6.91 7.22 4.61
C TYR A 85 -7.11 5.72 4.75
N ALA A 86 -6.33 4.93 4.00
CA ALA A 86 -6.44 3.48 4.03
C ALA A 86 -5.87 2.85 5.33
N ALA A 87 -5.03 3.58 6.06
CA ALA A 87 -4.55 3.16 7.37
C ALA A 87 -5.52 3.47 8.52
N ASN A 88 -6.72 3.99 8.21
CA ASN A 88 -7.73 4.42 9.20
C ASN A 88 -7.20 5.45 10.21
N GLU A 89 -6.31 6.35 9.77
CA GLU A 89 -5.98 7.56 10.54
C GLU A 89 -7.11 8.59 10.38
N GLU A 90 -8.30 8.25 10.88
CA GLU A 90 -9.58 8.99 10.81
C GLU A 90 -9.49 10.41 11.36
N ASP A 91 -8.88 11.29 10.60
CA ASP A 91 -9.23 12.69 10.68
C ASP A 91 -9.15 13.26 9.27
N ASN A 92 -10.31 13.34 8.63
CA ASN A 92 -10.53 13.99 7.35
C ASN A 92 -10.35 15.51 7.44
N SER A 93 -10.11 16.06 8.63
CA SER A 93 -9.54 17.39 8.78
C SER A 93 -8.04 17.31 8.56
N GLY A 94 -7.51 18.20 7.72
CA GLY A 94 -6.09 18.49 7.80
C GLY A 94 -5.83 18.94 9.24
N ILE A 95 -5.20 18.11 10.07
CA ILE A 95 -4.75 18.54 11.39
C ILE A 95 -3.68 19.59 11.14
N LYS A 96 -4.16 20.83 11.15
CA LYS A 96 -3.34 22.02 11.19
C LYS A 96 -2.67 22.01 12.57
N ASP A 97 -1.35 22.07 12.60
CA ASP A 97 -0.65 22.33 13.86
C ASP A 97 -1.02 23.72 14.42
N SER A 98 -0.43 24.10 15.55
CA SER A 98 -0.60 25.44 16.14
C SER A 98 -0.09 26.58 15.24
N GLN A 99 0.54 26.25 14.09
CA GLN A 99 1.01 27.18 13.07
C GLN A 99 0.19 27.09 11.76
N GLY A 100 -0.86 26.25 11.70
CA GLY A 100 -1.71 26.12 10.52
C GLY A 100 -1.25 25.06 9.49
N LYS A 101 -0.18 24.29 9.74
CA LYS A 101 0.41 23.37 8.75
C LYS A 101 -0.29 22.02 8.72
N VAL A 102 -0.71 21.61 7.52
CA VAL A 102 -1.48 20.38 7.24
C VAL A 102 -0.55 19.16 7.14
N TYR A 103 -0.99 18.03 7.70
CA TYR A 103 -0.40 16.71 7.47
C TYR A 103 -0.77 16.19 6.08
N ASP A 104 0.22 15.76 5.28
CA ASP A 104 -0.03 15.21 3.94
C ASP A 104 -0.43 13.74 4.07
N ASN A 105 -1.67 13.42 3.70
CA ASN A 105 -2.23 12.07 3.86
C ASN A 105 -1.79 11.10 2.74
N PHE A 106 -1.10 11.59 1.71
CA PHE A 106 -0.85 10.87 0.47
C PHE A 106 0.61 10.40 0.34
N GLY A 107 0.80 9.17 -0.13
CA GLY A 107 2.12 8.70 -0.57
C GLY A 107 2.40 9.14 -2.01
N LYS A 108 3.58 9.71 -2.27
CA LYS A 108 3.98 10.25 -3.59
C LYS A 108 5.45 9.95 -3.89
N GLY A 109 5.78 9.65 -5.14
CA GLY A 109 7.19 9.51 -5.55
C GLY A 109 7.90 8.34 -4.88
N ASN A 110 7.18 7.24 -4.59
CA ASN A 110 7.74 6.09 -3.88
C ASN A 110 8.19 5.02 -4.87
N TYR A 111 9.43 4.54 -4.72
CA TYR A 111 10.08 3.62 -5.65
C TYR A 111 10.51 2.34 -4.92
N VAL A 112 10.08 1.18 -5.43
CA VAL A 112 10.43 -0.14 -4.88
C VAL A 112 11.11 -0.96 -5.97
N HIS A 113 12.42 -1.12 -5.92
CA HIS A 113 13.13 -1.78 -7.02
C HIS A 113 14.34 -2.59 -6.60
N ASN A 114 14.75 -3.54 -7.44
CA ASN A 114 15.94 -4.37 -7.21
C ASN A 114 15.94 -5.12 -5.87
N ASN A 115 14.77 -5.36 -5.26
CA ASN A 115 14.66 -6.18 -4.06
C ASN A 115 14.53 -7.66 -4.42
N THR A 116 15.00 -8.54 -3.55
CA THR A 116 14.70 -9.97 -3.62
C THR A 116 13.56 -10.27 -2.65
N ILE A 117 12.37 -10.61 -3.17
CA ILE A 117 11.15 -10.83 -2.39
C ILE A 117 10.69 -12.28 -2.55
N LYS A 118 10.67 -13.07 -1.47
CA LYS A 118 10.33 -14.50 -1.52
C LYS A 118 9.44 -14.93 -0.35
N ASP A 119 8.65 -15.98 -0.55
CA ASP A 119 7.83 -16.59 0.51
C ASP A 119 6.98 -15.54 1.24
N PHE A 120 6.17 -14.80 0.50
CA PHE A 120 5.34 -13.72 1.03
C PHE A 120 3.86 -13.97 0.77
N GLY A 121 2.99 -13.31 1.51
CA GLY A 121 1.55 -13.24 1.22
C GLY A 121 0.78 -14.54 1.39
N TYR A 122 1.38 -15.57 1.98
CA TYR A 122 0.77 -16.88 2.12
C TYR A 122 -0.32 -16.95 3.20
N ALA A 123 -0.39 -15.97 4.11
CA ALA A 123 -1.39 -15.91 5.17
C ALA A 123 -1.60 -14.46 5.67
N PRO A 124 -2.28 -13.60 4.89
CA PRO A 124 -2.50 -12.19 5.24
C PRO A 124 -3.01 -12.00 6.67
N GLY A 125 -2.50 -10.98 7.36
CA GLY A 125 -2.69 -10.66 8.78
C GLY A 125 -3.54 -9.40 9.01
N GLY A 126 -3.98 -9.16 10.25
CA GLY A 126 -4.56 -7.86 10.67
C GLY A 126 -5.90 -7.56 9.99
N ALA A 127 -6.08 -6.33 9.48
CA ALA A 127 -7.28 -5.94 8.73
C ALA A 127 -7.53 -6.83 7.50
N PHE A 128 -6.48 -7.42 6.92
CA PHE A 128 -6.58 -8.39 5.82
C PHE A 128 -6.96 -9.80 6.29
N ALA A 129 -6.75 -10.16 7.57
CA ALA A 129 -7.12 -11.47 8.15
C ALA A 129 -8.47 -11.47 8.88
N LYS A 130 -8.82 -10.31 9.46
CA LYS A 130 -10.01 -10.05 10.25
C LYS A 130 -10.52 -8.65 9.89
N PRO A 131 -11.11 -8.47 8.70
CA PRO A 131 -11.84 -7.24 8.41
C PRO A 131 -12.94 -7.11 9.45
N GLY A 132 -13.06 -5.94 10.08
CA GLY A 132 -14.00 -5.70 11.20
C GLY A 132 -15.48 -5.80 10.83
N SER A 133 -15.80 -6.20 9.61
CA SER A 133 -17.14 -6.41 9.09
C SER A 133 -17.10 -7.56 8.08
N GLU A 134 -18.06 -8.48 8.16
CA GLU A 134 -18.40 -9.36 7.04
C GLU A 134 -18.56 -8.50 5.76
N GLY A 135 -17.94 -8.91 4.62
CA GLY A 135 -18.03 -8.24 3.31
C GLY A 135 -16.69 -7.82 2.66
N GLY A 136 -16.76 -7.06 1.56
CA GLY A 136 -15.70 -6.26 0.92
C GLY A 136 -14.26 -6.82 0.94
N LEU A 137 -13.46 -6.42 1.94
CA LEU A 137 -12.06 -6.84 2.09
C LEU A 137 -11.92 -8.34 2.42
N LYS A 138 -12.88 -8.94 3.12
CA LYS A 138 -12.93 -10.39 3.36
C LYS A 138 -13.23 -11.12 2.06
N ASP A 139 -14.23 -10.65 1.31
CA ASP A 139 -14.61 -11.28 0.03
C ASP A 139 -13.50 -11.13 -0.99
N PHE A 140 -12.82 -9.98 -1.00
CA PHE A 140 -11.59 -9.76 -1.75
C PHE A 140 -10.51 -10.75 -1.32
N THR A 141 -10.21 -10.85 -0.02
CA THR A 141 -9.13 -11.71 0.49
C THR A 141 -9.44 -13.18 0.23
N ASP A 142 -10.68 -13.61 0.43
CA ASP A 142 -11.12 -14.99 0.20
C ASP A 142 -11.12 -15.33 -1.29
N ALA A 143 -11.67 -14.46 -2.15
CA ALA A 143 -11.65 -14.66 -3.60
C ALA A 143 -10.22 -14.64 -4.15
N PHE A 144 -9.39 -13.72 -3.65
CA PHE A 144 -7.98 -13.65 -4.00
C PHE A 144 -7.28 -14.91 -3.51
N MET A 145 -7.38 -15.32 -2.25
CA MET A 145 -6.69 -16.51 -1.73
C MET A 145 -7.24 -17.84 -2.29
N ALA A 146 -8.50 -17.88 -2.75
CA ALA A 146 -9.08 -19.05 -3.42
C ALA A 146 -8.54 -19.24 -4.86
N GLY A 147 -8.27 -18.14 -5.58
CA GLY A 147 -7.72 -18.18 -6.94
C GLY A 147 -6.19 -17.99 -7.03
N TYR A 148 -5.58 -17.38 -6.01
CA TYR A 148 -4.21 -16.91 -5.96
C TYR A 148 -3.54 -17.43 -4.69
N LYS A 149 -2.37 -18.07 -4.81
CA LYS A 149 -1.72 -18.74 -3.66
C LYS A 149 -1.08 -17.80 -2.64
N ASN A 150 -0.82 -16.55 -3.01
CA ASN A 150 -0.12 -15.57 -2.18
C ASN A 150 -0.65 -14.17 -2.46
N PHE A 151 -0.78 -13.32 -1.44
CA PHE A 151 -0.89 -11.87 -1.59
C PHE A 151 0.28 -11.26 -2.39
N PRO A 152 0.12 -10.07 -2.98
CA PRO A 152 1.14 -9.40 -3.78
C PRO A 152 2.42 -9.07 -2.99
N ALA A 153 3.55 -9.04 -3.71
CA ALA A 153 4.89 -8.74 -3.20
C ALA A 153 5.05 -7.27 -2.82
N VAL A 154 4.53 -6.37 -3.66
CA VAL A 154 4.39 -4.94 -3.38
C VAL A 154 2.92 -4.60 -3.55
N MET A 155 2.38 -3.81 -2.62
CA MET A 155 0.99 -3.38 -2.62
C MET A 155 0.93 -1.87 -2.53
N TRP A 156 -0.01 -1.28 -3.25
CA TRP A 156 -0.38 0.12 -3.10
C TRP A 156 -1.90 0.23 -2.92
N ASP A 157 -2.34 1.23 -2.19
CA ASP A 157 -3.72 1.38 -1.73
C ASP A 157 -4.60 2.25 -2.64
N GLY A 158 -4.09 2.70 -3.79
CA GLY A 158 -4.87 3.37 -4.82
C GLY A 158 -5.36 4.77 -4.49
N VAL A 159 -4.99 5.31 -3.34
CA VAL A 159 -5.37 6.66 -2.90
C VAL A 159 -4.35 7.65 -3.43
N MET A 160 -4.82 8.62 -4.22
CA MET A 160 -3.98 9.63 -4.87
C MET A 160 -4.32 11.04 -4.37
N ASP A 161 -3.35 11.94 -4.35
CA ASP A 161 -3.62 13.36 -4.08
C ASP A 161 -4.43 13.96 -5.23
N PRO A 162 -5.65 14.52 -5.02
CA PRO A 162 -6.50 15.04 -6.07
C PRO A 162 -6.01 16.38 -6.67
N ASN A 163 -4.89 16.93 -6.18
CA ASN A 163 -4.31 18.15 -6.73
C ASN A 163 -3.88 17.94 -8.21
N PRO A 164 -4.43 18.71 -9.17
CA PRO A 164 -4.14 18.54 -10.59
C PRO A 164 -2.68 18.86 -10.96
N ALA A 165 -1.91 19.49 -10.06
CA ALA A 165 -0.48 19.69 -10.24
C ALA A 165 0.36 18.42 -10.00
N VAL A 166 -0.20 17.40 -9.34
CA VAL A 166 0.51 16.17 -8.99
C VAL A 166 -0.10 14.93 -9.63
N SER A 167 -1.42 14.89 -9.83
CA SER A 167 -2.14 13.74 -10.38
C SER A 167 -3.19 14.13 -11.42
N ALA A 168 -3.67 13.15 -12.18
CA ALA A 168 -4.75 13.31 -13.15
C ALA A 168 -5.71 12.10 -13.13
N GLY A 169 -6.99 12.34 -13.44
CA GLY A 169 -8.00 11.28 -13.56
C GLY A 169 -8.45 10.64 -12.24
N VAL A 170 -8.24 11.34 -11.12
CA VAL A 170 -8.64 10.90 -9.78
C VAL A 170 -10.17 11.02 -9.63
N ASP A 171 -10.83 9.96 -9.17
CA ASP A 171 -12.24 9.95 -8.79
C ASP A 171 -12.39 10.39 -7.33
N VAL A 172 -13.17 11.44 -7.09
CA VAL A 172 -13.48 11.96 -5.74
C VAL A 172 -14.96 11.78 -5.37
N SER A 173 -15.75 11.12 -6.21
CA SER A 173 -17.20 10.98 -6.03
C SER A 173 -17.58 10.19 -4.77
N THR A 174 -16.67 9.38 -4.24
CA THR A 174 -16.83 8.61 -2.99
C THR A 174 -16.51 9.38 -1.72
N GLY A 175 -16.05 10.63 -1.84
CA GLY A 175 -15.49 11.39 -0.73
C GLY A 175 -14.02 11.09 -0.43
N TYR A 176 -13.42 10.11 -1.14
CA TYR A 176 -12.00 9.78 -1.06
C TYR A 176 -11.39 9.85 -2.47
N PRO A 177 -10.15 10.35 -2.60
CA PRO A 177 -9.52 10.54 -3.90
C PRO A 177 -8.87 9.22 -4.36
N LEU A 178 -9.62 8.48 -5.17
CA LEU A 178 -9.28 7.12 -5.60
C LEU A 178 -8.94 7.09 -7.09
N GLY A 179 -7.94 6.29 -7.42
CA GLY A 179 -7.53 6.05 -8.80
C GLY A 179 -6.89 7.24 -9.51
N GLY A 180 -6.66 7.09 -10.82
CA GLY A 180 -5.95 8.07 -11.64
C GLY A 180 -4.47 7.75 -11.87
N ASN A 181 -3.67 8.79 -12.12
CA ASN A 181 -2.26 8.70 -12.45
C ASN A 181 -1.47 9.83 -11.79
N TYR A 182 -0.43 9.49 -11.03
CA TYR A 182 0.59 10.47 -10.64
C TYR A 182 1.47 10.87 -11.83
N THR A 183 1.91 12.13 -11.82
CA THR A 183 2.72 12.72 -12.90
C THR A 183 4.16 12.97 -12.45
N GLY A 184 5.09 13.03 -13.40
CA GLY A 184 6.50 13.39 -13.14
C GLY A 184 7.16 12.56 -12.04
N ASN A 185 7.72 13.25 -11.05
CA ASN A 185 8.44 12.65 -9.92
C ASN A 185 7.52 12.15 -8.80
N TYR A 186 6.19 12.33 -8.91
CA TYR A 186 5.23 11.86 -7.90
C TYR A 186 4.79 10.41 -8.12
N LYS A 187 5.27 9.77 -9.18
CA LYS A 187 4.89 8.41 -9.55
C LYS A 187 5.24 7.42 -8.44
N VAL A 188 4.30 6.52 -8.17
CA VAL A 188 4.56 5.32 -7.39
C VAL A 188 5.01 4.22 -8.34
N CYS A 189 6.16 3.62 -8.05
CA CYS A 189 6.88 2.73 -8.95
C CYS A 189 7.32 1.45 -8.22
N SER A 190 7.14 0.30 -8.86
CA SER A 190 7.73 -0.96 -8.41
C SER A 190 8.22 -1.79 -9.60
N THR A 191 9.53 -1.90 -9.76
CA THR A 191 10.17 -2.49 -10.95
C THR A 191 11.41 -3.30 -10.59
N ALA A 192 11.86 -4.21 -11.46
CA ALA A 192 13.10 -4.97 -11.27
C ALA A 192 13.25 -5.74 -9.94
N ASN A 193 12.16 -6.03 -9.22
CA ASN A 193 12.19 -6.87 -8.03
C ASN A 193 12.25 -8.35 -8.44
N GLY A 194 13.18 -9.11 -7.84
CA GLY A 194 13.23 -10.57 -7.96
C GLY A 194 12.20 -11.23 -7.05
N VAL A 195 11.03 -11.55 -7.61
CA VAL A 195 9.87 -12.08 -6.87
C VAL A 195 9.76 -13.60 -7.02
N THR A 196 9.53 -14.33 -5.93
CA THR A 196 9.25 -15.78 -5.93
C THR A 196 8.02 -16.10 -5.09
N PRO A 197 6.96 -16.71 -5.65
CA PRO A 197 6.83 -17.20 -7.03
C PRO A 197 6.79 -16.07 -8.08
N PRO A 198 7.20 -16.34 -9.34
CA PRO A 198 7.30 -15.31 -10.37
C PRO A 198 5.94 -14.71 -10.76
N VAL A 199 6.00 -13.44 -11.18
CA VAL A 199 4.90 -12.49 -11.44
C VAL A 199 3.86 -12.99 -12.46
N THR A 200 4.20 -13.95 -13.31
CA THR A 200 3.36 -14.42 -14.42
C THR A 200 2.47 -15.62 -14.08
N SER A 201 2.56 -16.14 -12.85
CA SER A 201 1.92 -17.41 -12.48
C SER A 201 0.40 -17.33 -12.34
N VAL A 202 -0.19 -16.14 -12.18
CA VAL A 202 -1.64 -15.92 -12.14
C VAL A 202 -1.95 -14.58 -12.80
N GLY A 203 -3.07 -14.46 -13.52
CA GLY A 203 -3.35 -13.39 -14.51
C GLY A 203 -3.33 -11.92 -14.04
N VAL A 204 -3.01 -11.66 -12.77
CA VAL A 204 -2.87 -10.36 -12.12
C VAL A 204 -1.44 -10.24 -11.60
N SER A 205 -0.77 -9.11 -11.85
CA SER A 205 0.65 -8.96 -11.50
C SER A 205 0.84 -8.97 -9.97
N TYR A 206 1.26 -10.09 -9.38
CA TYR A 206 1.64 -10.18 -7.97
C TYR A 206 2.70 -9.18 -7.54
N GLN A 207 3.42 -8.58 -8.49
CA GLN A 207 4.39 -7.56 -8.15
C GLN A 207 3.71 -6.33 -7.58
N ASN A 208 2.47 -6.03 -7.98
CA ASN A 208 1.77 -4.79 -7.65
C ASN A 208 0.27 -5.01 -7.76
N LEU A 209 -0.40 -4.99 -6.62
CA LEU A 209 -1.84 -4.85 -6.60
C LEU A 209 -2.17 -3.46 -6.10
N ASP A 210 -2.95 -2.78 -6.91
CA ASP A 210 -3.67 -1.62 -6.47
C ASP A 210 -5.01 -2.08 -5.91
N LEU A 211 -5.19 -1.87 -4.63
CA LEU A 211 -6.46 -2.06 -3.98
C LEU A 211 -7.14 -0.71 -3.94
N ASN A 212 -8.40 -0.61 -4.38
CA ASN A 212 -9.30 0.37 -3.77
C ASN A 212 -9.53 -0.07 -2.31
N LEU A 213 -8.48 -0.05 -1.49
CA LEU A 213 -8.43 -0.66 -0.16
C LEU A 213 -9.47 0.00 0.71
N PHE A 214 -9.63 1.31 0.58
CA PHE A 214 -10.70 2.05 1.21
C PHE A 214 -12.07 1.50 0.80
N GLY A 215 -12.38 1.45 -0.50
CA GLY A 215 -13.66 0.93 -0.99
C GLY A 215 -13.91 -0.54 -0.62
N LEU A 216 -12.86 -1.36 -0.50
CA LEU A 216 -12.96 -2.74 -0.01
C LEU A 216 -13.23 -2.77 1.50
N MET A 217 -12.60 -1.91 2.29
CA MET A 217 -12.85 -1.79 3.73
C MET A 217 -14.24 -1.23 4.03
N THR A 218 -14.75 -0.30 3.22
CA THR A 218 -16.09 0.30 3.39
C THR A 218 -17.18 -0.42 2.61
N GLN A 219 -16.85 -1.50 1.90
CA GLN A 219 -17.78 -2.27 1.07
C GLN A 219 -18.45 -1.46 -0.06
N THR A 220 -17.85 -0.34 -0.43
CA THR A 220 -18.30 0.51 -1.53
C THR A 220 -17.64 0.15 -2.86
N SER A 221 -16.76 -0.87 -2.89
CA SER A 221 -16.16 -1.38 -4.12
C SER A 221 -16.11 -2.91 -4.14
N SER A 222 -16.18 -3.49 -5.34
CA SER A 222 -16.01 -4.94 -5.55
C SER A 222 -14.67 -5.26 -6.21
N PHE A 223 -14.17 -6.48 -6.03
CA PHE A 223 -12.92 -6.97 -6.63
C PHE A 223 -12.97 -7.10 -8.17
N ALA A 224 -14.12 -6.83 -8.80
CA ALA A 224 -14.28 -6.86 -10.25
C ALA A 224 -13.66 -5.62 -10.92
N PHE A 225 -12.41 -5.30 -10.57
CA PHE A 225 -11.63 -4.31 -11.29
C PHE A 225 -11.47 -4.80 -12.74
N PRO A 226 -11.76 -3.99 -13.76
CA PRO A 226 -11.35 -4.31 -15.12
C PRO A 226 -9.83 -4.38 -15.09
N ASN A 227 -9.27 -5.61 -15.09
CA ASN A 227 -7.84 -5.94 -14.98
C ASN A 227 -6.99 -4.67 -14.80
N PRO A 228 -6.68 -4.24 -13.55
CA PRO A 228 -6.03 -2.95 -13.33
C PRO A 228 -4.84 -2.88 -14.29
N PRO A 229 -4.67 -1.79 -15.07
CA PRO A 229 -3.67 -1.71 -16.11
C PRO A 229 -2.39 -2.28 -15.54
N ARG A 230 -1.99 -3.43 -16.09
CA ARG A 230 -0.76 -4.10 -15.67
C ARG A 230 0.31 -3.04 -15.78
N LEU A 231 1.25 -2.99 -14.83
CA LEU A 231 2.41 -2.14 -15.00
C LEU A 231 2.96 -2.33 -16.39
N GLU A 232 2.98 -1.22 -17.12
CA GLU A 232 3.67 -1.14 -18.38
C GLU A 232 5.15 -1.42 -18.04
N LYS A 233 5.66 -2.56 -18.50
CA LYS A 233 7.06 -2.94 -18.30
C LYS A 233 7.99 -2.16 -19.24
N SER A 234 7.43 -1.45 -20.21
CA SER A 234 8.12 -0.66 -21.23
C SER A 234 7.20 0.44 -21.77
N GLY A 235 7.77 1.46 -22.40
CA GLY A 235 7.02 2.59 -22.97
C GLY A 235 6.97 3.84 -22.07
N ALA A 236 6.26 4.87 -22.52
CA ALA A 236 6.20 6.18 -21.83
C ALA A 236 5.60 6.13 -20.41
N ASN A 237 4.84 5.07 -20.11
CA ASN A 237 4.20 4.81 -18.83
C ASN A 237 4.95 3.74 -18.00
N ALA A 238 6.14 3.33 -18.44
CA ALA A 238 6.96 2.37 -17.70
C ALA A 238 7.12 2.82 -16.25
N CYS A 239 7.08 1.86 -15.32
CA CYS A 239 7.32 2.12 -13.90
C CYS A 239 6.25 3.00 -13.20
N THR A 240 5.03 3.10 -13.73
CA THR A 240 3.93 3.79 -13.05
C THR A 240 2.87 2.78 -12.60
N ILE A 241 2.55 2.73 -11.31
CA ILE A 241 1.32 2.06 -10.85
C ILE A 241 0.17 3.03 -11.14
N THR A 242 -0.81 2.58 -11.91
CA THR A 242 -1.94 3.39 -12.35
C THR A 242 -3.24 2.63 -12.12
N LEU A 243 -4.28 3.38 -11.76
CA LEU A 243 -5.63 2.85 -11.65
C LEU A 243 -6.49 3.46 -12.74
N PRO A 244 -7.31 2.67 -13.45
CA PRO A 244 -8.37 3.24 -14.23
C PRO A 244 -9.33 3.95 -13.25
N PRO A 245 -10.02 5.02 -13.68
CA PRO A 245 -11.10 5.60 -12.90
C PRO A 245 -12.08 4.49 -12.49
N VAL A 246 -12.43 4.44 -11.20
CA VAL A 246 -13.39 3.44 -10.70
C VAL A 246 -14.77 3.81 -11.25
N THR A 247 -15.31 2.98 -12.15
CA THR A 247 -16.65 3.20 -12.74
C THR A 247 -17.60 2.07 -12.36
N GLY A 248 -18.86 2.38 -12.12
CA GLY A 248 -19.91 1.37 -11.94
C GLY A 248 -20.07 0.85 -10.51
N TYR A 249 -20.19 1.76 -9.55
CA TYR A 249 -20.67 1.41 -8.20
C TYR A 249 -22.01 0.67 -8.31
N PRO A 250 -22.17 -0.53 -7.68
CA PRO A 250 -23.50 -0.97 -7.34
C PRO A 250 -24.04 0.01 -6.31
N SER A 251 -25.12 0.68 -6.68
CA SER A 251 -25.95 1.50 -5.79
C SER A 251 -26.45 0.70 -4.60
#